data_AF-A0A942P4G2-F1
#
_entry.id   AF-A0A942P4G2-F1
#
_cell.length_a   1.000
_cell.length_b   1.000
_cell.length_c   1.000
_cell.angle_alpha   90.00
_cell.angle_beta   90.00
_cell.angle_gamma   90.00
#
_symmetry.space_group_name_H-M   'P 1'
#
loop_
_entity.id
_entity.type
_entity.pdbx_description
1 polymer ?
#
loop_
_entity_poly.entity_id
_entity_poly.type
_entity_poly.pdbx_seq_one_letter_code
_entity_poly.pdbx_strand_id
1 'polypeptide(L)'
;MKEIYFNNDEERLIANSTYLSSLFFWYYIGYSDCRNLNKREVSTFPFSLPSVNNHLKNRLKELAKKLLLDLQENSLFQDAYYKKYGQLKMQVFQPRLSKPIIDEIDTVLAEHYGFTAEELDFIINYDIKYRMGKELENSEDDE
;
A
#
# COMPACT_ATOMS: atom_id res chain seq x y z
N MET A 1 13.52 8.36 14.88
CA MET A 1 12.88 7.73 13.71
C MET A 1 13.90 6.78 13.10
N LYS A 2 13.54 5.57 12.66
CA LYS A 2 14.50 4.65 12.01
C LYS A 2 14.57 5.01 10.52
N GLU A 3 15.77 5.20 9.98
CA GLU A 3 15.98 5.65 8.60
C GLU A 3 16.31 4.48 7.65
N ILE A 4 15.88 4.64 6.40
CA ILE A 4 16.15 3.75 5.26
C ILE A 4 16.68 4.64 4.13
N TYR A 5 17.80 4.24 3.54
CA TYR A 5 18.47 5.00 2.49
C TYR A 5 18.40 4.26 1.17
N PHE A 6 18.31 5.03 0.08
CA PHE A 6 18.31 4.55 -1.30
C PHE A 6 19.42 5.27 -2.07
N ASN A 7 19.95 4.65 -3.12
CA ASN A 7 21.09 5.23 -3.85
C ASN A 7 20.69 6.45 -4.67
N ASN A 8 19.45 6.50 -5.14
CA ASN A 8 18.92 7.58 -5.96
C ASN A 8 17.40 7.73 -5.77
N ASP A 9 16.87 8.80 -6.38
CA ASP A 9 15.45 9.16 -6.30
C ASP A 9 14.54 8.09 -6.94
N GLU A 10 15.00 7.44 -8.00
CA GLU A 10 14.21 6.44 -8.72
C GLU A 10 14.01 5.18 -7.88
N GLU A 11 15.07 4.66 -7.25
CA GLU A 11 15.00 3.54 -6.32
C GLU A 11 14.05 3.84 -5.17
N ARG A 12 14.11 5.06 -4.61
CA ARG A 12 13.19 5.50 -3.56
C ARG A 12 11.74 5.49 -4.04
N LEU A 13 11.47 6.00 -5.25
CA LEU A 13 10.12 6.03 -5.81
C LEU A 13 9.57 4.62 -6.07
N ILE A 14 10.38 3.72 -6.62
CA ILE A 14 9.98 2.33 -6.86
C ILE A 14 9.75 1.58 -5.53
N ALA A 15 10.57 1.84 -4.52
CA ALA A 15 10.34 1.31 -3.19
C ALA A 15 9.05 1.85 -2.58
N ASN A 16 8.77 3.16 -2.75
CA ASN A 16 7.52 3.77 -2.27
C ASN A 16 6.27 3.16 -2.90
N SER A 17 6.24 2.93 -4.23
CA SER A 17 5.08 2.24 -4.83
C SER A 17 4.90 0.85 -4.25
N THR A 18 6.00 0.13 -4.02
CA THR A 18 5.96 -1.20 -3.41
C THR A 18 5.43 -1.18 -1.98
N TYR A 19 5.90 -0.27 -1.12
CA TYR A 19 5.45 -0.20 0.28
C TYR A 19 4.05 0.40 0.46
N LEU A 20 3.55 1.13 -0.54
CA LEU A 20 2.19 1.67 -0.54
C LEU A 20 1.18 0.74 -1.26
N SER A 21 1.61 -0.44 -1.71
CA SER A 21 0.75 -1.38 -2.41
C SER A 21 -0.11 -2.24 -1.47
N SER A 22 -1.19 -2.82 -2.01
CA SER A 22 -2.01 -3.77 -1.25
C SER A 22 -1.24 -5.05 -0.95
N LEU A 23 -0.32 -5.47 -1.82
CA LEU A 23 0.57 -6.61 -1.59
C LEU A 23 1.45 -6.44 -0.34
N PHE A 24 2.07 -5.27 -0.17
CA PHE A 24 2.87 -5.01 1.02
C PHE A 24 2.01 -4.95 2.28
N PHE A 25 0.83 -4.34 2.19
CA PHE A 25 -0.13 -4.29 3.29
C PHE A 25 -0.57 -5.69 3.73
N TRP A 26 -0.87 -6.57 2.77
CA TRP A 26 -1.21 -7.97 3.02
C TRP A 26 -0.06 -8.71 3.73
N TYR A 27 1.18 -8.57 3.23
CA TYR A 27 2.37 -9.13 3.87
C TYR A 27 2.54 -8.61 5.30
N TYR A 28 2.40 -7.30 5.51
CA TYR A 28 2.54 -6.66 6.81
C TYR A 28 1.53 -7.17 7.82
N ILE A 29 0.25 -7.33 7.44
CA ILE A 29 -0.77 -7.90 8.33
C ILE A 29 -0.49 -9.37 8.65
N GLY A 30 -0.01 -10.14 7.67
CA GLY A 30 0.28 -11.57 7.88
C GLY A 30 1.52 -11.84 8.73
N TYR A 31 2.53 -10.97 8.66
CA TYR A 31 3.85 -11.21 9.23
C TYR A 31 4.19 -10.35 10.47
N SER A 32 3.52 -9.21 10.67
CA SER A 32 3.83 -8.26 11.74
C SER A 32 2.87 -8.36 12.94
N ASP A 33 3.11 -7.54 13.97
CA ASP A 33 2.22 -7.34 15.12
C ASP A 33 0.96 -6.49 14.80
N CYS A 34 0.72 -6.22 13.51
CA CYS A 34 -0.36 -5.40 12.93
C CYS A 34 -0.48 -3.96 13.47
N ARG A 35 0.43 -3.51 14.33
CA ARG A 35 0.34 -2.23 15.04
C ARG A 35 1.51 -1.33 14.76
N ASN A 36 2.71 -1.90 14.63
CA ASN A 36 3.94 -1.16 14.44
C ASN A 36 4.66 -1.65 13.18
N LEU A 37 4.85 -0.73 12.23
CA LEU A 37 5.77 -0.96 11.13
C LEU A 37 7.21 -0.76 11.64
N ASN A 38 7.98 -1.83 11.77
CA ASN A 38 9.40 -1.76 12.09
C ASN A 38 10.24 -1.85 10.82
N LYS A 39 11.53 -1.49 10.96
CA LYS A 39 12.51 -1.65 9.87
C LYS A 39 12.65 -3.12 9.43
N ARG A 40 12.34 -4.07 10.32
CA ARG A 40 12.40 -5.50 10.03
C ARG A 40 11.46 -5.84 8.88
N GLU A 41 10.18 -5.51 8.99
CA GLU A 41 9.18 -5.90 8.00
C GLU A 41 9.48 -5.28 6.63
N VAL A 42 9.96 -4.02 6.62
CA VAL A 42 10.38 -3.33 5.40
C VAL A 42 11.60 -4.00 4.75
N SER A 43 12.53 -4.53 5.55
CA SER A 43 13.77 -5.15 5.08
C SER A 43 13.60 -6.63 4.71
N THR A 44 12.59 -7.31 5.27
CA THR A 44 12.30 -8.73 5.02
C THR A 44 11.30 -8.95 3.90
N PHE A 45 10.62 -7.90 3.43
CA PHE A 45 9.72 -8.00 2.29
C PHE A 45 10.48 -8.49 1.05
N PRO A 46 10.01 -9.53 0.35
CA PRO A 46 10.75 -10.20 -0.73
C PRO A 46 10.74 -9.41 -2.04
N PHE A 47 11.19 -8.16 -2.02
CA PHE A 47 11.32 -7.29 -3.19
C PHE A 47 12.75 -6.82 -3.37
N SER A 48 13.32 -7.07 -4.54
CA SER A 48 14.69 -6.68 -4.87
C SER A 48 14.69 -5.77 -6.09
N LEU A 49 15.12 -4.51 -5.91
CA LEU A 49 15.19 -3.54 -7.00
C LEU A 49 16.00 -4.06 -8.22
N PRO A 50 17.14 -4.75 -8.05
CA PRO A 50 17.85 -5.36 -9.17
C PRO A 50 17.06 -6.39 -9.98
N SER A 51 16.11 -7.12 -9.38
CA SER A 51 15.36 -8.18 -10.10
C SER A 51 14.21 -7.65 -10.95
N VAL A 52 13.79 -6.39 -10.76
CA VAL A 52 12.72 -5.78 -11.54
C VAL A 52 13.25 -5.32 -12.90
N ASN A 53 12.56 -5.66 -13.98
CA ASN A 53 12.93 -5.23 -15.32
C ASN A 53 12.81 -3.70 -15.47
N ASN A 54 13.52 -3.11 -16.44
CA ASN A 54 13.55 -1.65 -16.60
C ASN A 54 12.20 -1.04 -17.02
N HIS A 55 11.38 -1.80 -17.76
CA HIS A 55 10.05 -1.35 -18.17
C HIS A 55 9.11 -1.18 -16.96
N LEU A 56 9.05 -2.18 -16.09
CA LEU A 56 8.24 -2.16 -14.87
C LEU A 56 8.78 -1.16 -13.86
N LYS A 57 10.11 -0.99 -13.74
CA LYS A 57 10.70 0.09 -12.94
C LYS A 57 10.18 1.46 -13.34
N ASN A 58 10.14 1.75 -14.64
CA ASN A 58 9.62 3.02 -15.12
C ASN A 58 8.12 3.17 -14.83
N ARG A 59 7.31 2.12 -15.04
CA ARG A 59 5.89 2.15 -14.69
C ARG A 59 5.67 2.38 -13.19
N LEU A 60 6.37 1.63 -12.33
CA LEU A 60 6.31 1.78 -10.88
C LEU A 60 6.72 3.17 -10.42
N LYS A 61 7.77 3.75 -11.03
CA LYS A 61 8.23 5.11 -10.73
C LYS A 61 7.16 6.17 -11.04
N GLU A 62 6.54 6.09 -12.21
CA GLU A 62 5.51 7.06 -12.60
C GLU A 62 4.23 6.90 -11.77
N LEU A 63 3.83 5.66 -11.47
CA LEU A 63 2.73 5.37 -10.56
C LEU A 63 3.01 5.87 -9.14
N ALA A 64 4.25 5.72 -8.64
CA ALA A 64 4.63 6.24 -7.33
C ALA A 64 4.47 7.75 -7.24
N LYS A 65 4.92 8.49 -8.26
CA LYS A 65 4.75 9.96 -8.31
C LYS A 65 3.28 10.34 -8.33
N LYS A 66 2.48 9.67 -9.18
CA LYS A 66 1.03 9.89 -9.29
C LYS A 66 0.35 9.64 -7.94
N LEU A 67 0.68 8.53 -7.28
CA LEU A 67 0.13 8.16 -5.98
C LEU A 67 0.49 9.18 -4.90
N LEU A 68 1.75 9.60 -4.81
CA LEU A 68 2.18 10.57 -3.79
C LEU A 68 1.53 11.94 -3.97
N LEU A 69 1.36 12.39 -5.22
CA LEU A 69 0.62 13.62 -5.52
C LEU A 69 -0.86 13.48 -5.15
N ASP A 70 -1.51 12.40 -5.57
CA ASP A 70 -2.92 12.16 -5.30
C ASP A 70 -3.22 12.03 -3.79
N LEU A 71 -2.35 11.35 -3.03
CA LEU A 71 -2.44 11.28 -1.57
C LEU A 71 -2.34 12.66 -0.93
N GLN A 72 -1.44 13.50 -1.43
CA GLN A 72 -1.24 14.86 -0.91
C GLN A 72 -2.45 15.75 -1.22
N GLU A 73 -3.00 15.67 -2.43
CA GLU A 73 -4.20 16.42 -2.85
C GLU A 73 -5.45 15.99 -2.08
N ASN A 74 -5.58 14.69 -1.80
CA ASN A 74 -6.67 14.10 -1.03
C ASN A 74 -6.48 14.14 0.50
N SER A 75 -5.48 14.88 0.97
CA SER A 75 -5.22 15.05 2.40
C SER A 75 -5.96 16.27 2.98
N LEU A 76 -6.33 16.18 4.25
CA LEU A 76 -7.03 17.24 4.97
C LEU A 76 -6.37 17.53 6.31
N PHE A 77 -6.39 18.78 6.73
CA PHE A 77 -5.94 19.13 8.08
C PHE A 77 -7.11 19.00 9.06
N GLN A 78 -6.87 18.23 10.12
CA GLN A 78 -7.81 18.04 11.22
C GLN A 78 -7.19 18.55 12.51
N ASP A 79 -7.95 19.38 13.23
CA ASP A 79 -7.60 19.80 14.58
C ASP A 79 -8.07 18.73 15.57
N ALA A 80 -7.15 18.27 16.43
CA ALA A 80 -7.42 17.32 17.48
C ALA A 80 -6.94 17.88 18.82
N TYR A 81 -7.78 17.79 19.85
CA TYR A 81 -7.42 18.23 21.19
C TYR A 81 -7.03 17.03 22.05
N TYR A 82 -5.79 17.03 22.53
CA TYR A 82 -5.28 16.01 23.45
C TYR A 82 -5.00 16.62 24.82
N LYS A 83 -5.55 16.03 25.89
CA LYS A 83 -5.37 16.52 27.27
C LYS A 83 -3.91 16.78 27.67
N LYS A 84 -2.96 16.00 27.11
CA LYS A 84 -1.52 16.11 27.42
C LYS A 84 -0.77 17.09 26.52
N TYR A 85 -1.20 17.30 25.28
CA TYR A 85 -0.43 18.03 24.26
C TYR A 85 -1.15 19.28 23.73
N GLY A 86 -2.38 19.55 24.18
CA GLY A 86 -3.19 20.69 23.73
C GLY A 86 -3.79 20.45 22.34
N GLN A 87 -3.99 21.54 21.60
CA GLN A 87 -4.50 21.51 20.24
C GLN A 87 -3.37 21.12 19.27
N LEU A 88 -3.57 20.03 18.55
CA LEU A 88 -2.68 19.57 17.49
C LEU A 88 -3.41 19.69 16.15
N LYS A 89 -2.74 20.30 15.16
CA LYS A 89 -3.18 20.29 13.77
C LYS A 89 -2.46 19.17 13.04
N MET A 90 -3.19 18.14 12.63
CA MET A 90 -2.64 16.94 11.98
C MET A 90 -3.12 16.87 10.55
N GLN A 91 -2.22 16.51 9.63
CA GLN A 91 -2.60 16.19 8.26
C GLN A 91 -3.05 14.72 8.21
N VAL A 92 -4.29 14.49 7.78
CA VAL A 92 -4.90 13.19 7.63
C VAL A 92 -4.98 12.86 6.15
N PHE A 93 -4.37 11.75 5.76
CA PHE A 93 -4.42 11.25 4.39
C PHE A 93 -5.63 10.32 4.23
N GLN A 94 -6.20 10.28 3.02
CA GLN A 94 -7.31 9.38 2.68
C GLN A 94 -6.90 8.39 1.57
N PRO A 95 -6.08 7.36 1.87
CA PRO A 95 -5.60 6.41 0.86
C PRO A 95 -6.69 5.69 0.06
N ARG A 96 -7.91 5.59 0.60
CA ARG A 96 -9.08 5.05 -0.10
C ARG A 96 -9.41 5.77 -1.40
N LEU A 97 -9.13 7.07 -1.49
CA LEU A 97 -9.39 7.86 -2.71
C LEU A 97 -8.37 7.54 -3.80
N SER A 98 -7.15 7.17 -3.40
CA SER A 98 -6.06 6.79 -4.29
C SER A 98 -6.06 5.30 -4.64
N LYS A 99 -7.07 4.52 -4.22
CA LYS A 99 -7.16 3.06 -4.43
C LYS A 99 -6.98 2.64 -5.90
N PRO A 100 -7.56 3.32 -6.90
CA PRO A 100 -7.32 2.95 -8.30
C PRO A 100 -5.83 2.97 -8.71
N ILE A 101 -5.06 3.93 -8.19
CA ILE A 101 -3.61 4.02 -8.47
C ILE A 101 -2.86 2.89 -7.75
N ILE A 102 -3.28 2.55 -6.53
CA ILE A 102 -2.73 1.43 -5.76
C ILE A 102 -2.98 0.11 -6.50
N ASP A 103 -4.17 -0.10 -7.05
CA ASP A 103 -4.51 -1.30 -7.83
C ASP A 103 -3.70 -1.41 -9.13
N GLU A 104 -3.44 -0.27 -9.80
CA GLU A 104 -2.51 -0.22 -10.94
C GLU A 104 -1.09 -0.65 -10.52
N ILE A 105 -0.62 -0.22 -9.34
CA ILE A 105 0.68 -0.65 -8.80
C ILE A 105 0.68 -2.15 -8.51
N ASP A 106 -0.35 -2.67 -7.86
CA ASP A 106 -0.47 -4.11 -7.55
C ASP A 106 -0.49 -4.95 -8.83
N THR A 107 -1.09 -4.46 -9.91
CA THR A 107 -1.05 -5.10 -11.24
C THR A 107 0.37 -5.19 -11.79
N VAL A 108 1.16 -4.12 -11.65
CA VAL A 108 2.57 -4.10 -12.10
C VAL A 108 3.43 -5.02 -11.22
N LEU A 109 3.15 -5.09 -9.93
CA LEU A 109 3.82 -6.03 -9.01
C LEU A 109 3.45 -7.48 -9.34
N ALA A 110 2.19 -7.77 -9.67
CA ALA A 110 1.76 -9.10 -10.11
C ALA A 110 2.51 -9.55 -11.37
N GLU A 111 2.71 -8.66 -12.35
CA GLU A 111 3.54 -8.94 -13.54
C GLU A 111 4.98 -9.27 -13.14
N HIS A 112 5.54 -8.58 -12.14
CA HIS A 112 6.89 -8.85 -11.66
C HIS A 112 7.03 -10.21 -10.97
N TYR A 113 6.07 -10.56 -10.10
CA TYR A 113 6.11 -11.81 -9.33
C TYR A 113 5.54 -13.02 -10.08
N GLY A 114 4.90 -12.79 -11.23
CA GLY A 114 4.26 -13.86 -12.00
C GLY A 114 2.95 -14.34 -11.39
N PHE A 115 2.22 -13.47 -10.69
CA PHE A 115 0.92 -13.81 -10.12
C PHE A 115 -0.14 -14.00 -11.21
N THR A 116 -1.06 -14.91 -10.94
CA THR A 116 -2.28 -15.09 -11.72
C THR A 116 -3.27 -13.96 -11.45
N ALA A 117 -4.27 -13.83 -12.33
CA ALA A 117 -5.35 -12.86 -12.13
C ALA A 117 -6.14 -13.12 -10.83
N GLU A 118 -6.30 -14.39 -10.44
CA GLU A 118 -6.98 -14.79 -9.21
C GLU A 118 -6.19 -14.39 -7.96
N GLU A 119 -4.87 -14.56 -7.96
CA GLU A 119 -3.99 -14.14 -6.87
C GLU A 119 -3.95 -12.61 -6.73
N LEU A 120 -3.90 -11.88 -7.85
CA LEU A 120 -3.99 -10.42 -7.84
C LEU A 120 -5.34 -9.94 -7.26
N ASP A 121 -6.45 -10.53 -7.71
CA ASP A 121 -7.78 -10.22 -7.17
C ASP A 121 -7.85 -10.51 -5.67
N PHE A 122 -7.27 -11.63 -5.22
CA PHE A 122 -7.20 -11.97 -3.81
C PHE A 122 -6.45 -10.90 -3.00
N ILE A 123 -5.30 -10.42 -3.49
CA ILE A 123 -4.51 -9.39 -2.80
C ILE A 123 -5.26 -8.05 -2.75
N ILE A 124 -5.81 -7.60 -3.87
CA ILE A 124 -6.52 -6.31 -3.98
C ILE A 124 -7.76 -6.30 -3.08
N ASN A 125 -8.49 -7.41 -3.04
CA ASN A 125 -9.76 -7.54 -2.34
C ASN A 125 -9.66 -8.25 -0.98
N TYR A 126 -8.45 -8.54 -0.48
CA TYR A 126 -8.24 -9.25 0.78
C TYR A 126 -9.00 -8.60 1.94
N ASP A 127 -8.85 -7.29 2.10
CA ASP A 127 -9.47 -6.58 3.22
C ASP A 127 -11.00 -6.54 3.10
N ILE A 128 -11.54 -6.43 1.88
CA ILE A 128 -12.98 -6.44 1.61
C ILE A 128 -13.56 -7.81 1.95
N LYS A 129 -12.96 -8.89 1.42
CA LYS A 129 -13.46 -10.26 1.60
C LYS A 129 -13.47 -10.69 3.07
N TYR A 130 -12.44 -10.32 3.83
CA TYR A 130 -12.27 -10.81 5.21
C TYR A 130 -12.70 -9.81 6.30
N ARG A 131 -12.76 -8.50 6.05
CA ARG A 131 -13.33 -7.53 7.01
C ARG A 131 -14.82 -7.26 6.83
N MET A 132 -15.37 -7.41 5.61
CA MET A 132 -16.82 -7.38 5.36
C MET A 132 -17.47 -8.77 5.44
N GLY A 133 -16.81 -9.71 6.14
CA GLY A 133 -17.21 -11.12 6.19
C GLY A 133 -18.71 -11.32 6.48
N LYS A 134 -19.33 -12.18 5.64
CA LYS A 134 -20.72 -12.66 5.63
C LYS A 134 -21.84 -11.83 4.99
N GLU A 135 -21.66 -10.56 4.64
CA GLU A 135 -22.77 -9.84 3.97
C GLU A 135 -22.93 -10.23 2.49
N LEU A 136 -21.86 -10.68 1.82
CA LEU A 136 -21.90 -11.12 0.42
C LEU A 136 -22.23 -12.62 0.24
N GLU A 137 -22.04 -13.45 1.27
CA GLU A 137 -22.40 -14.88 1.21
C GLU A 137 -23.89 -15.12 1.52
N ASN A 138 -24.56 -14.21 2.23
CA ASN A 138 -25.97 -14.36 2.60
C ASN A 138 -26.96 -13.87 1.51
N SER A 139 -26.49 -13.42 0.35
CA SER A 139 -27.38 -12.95 -0.74
C SER A 139 -27.62 -13.97 -1.85
N GLU A 140 -27.06 -15.19 -1.75
CA GLU A 140 -27.24 -16.25 -2.76
C GLU A 140 -28.04 -17.47 -2.27
N ASP A 141 -28.54 -17.48 -1.02
CA ASP A 141 -29.25 -18.65 -0.44
C ASP A 141 -30.68 -18.35 0.08
N ASP A 142 -31.31 -17.24 -0.33
CA ASP A 142 -32.74 -16.99 -0.09
C ASP A 142 -33.54 -17.06 -1.42
N GLU A 143 -33.75 -18.28 -1.93
CA GLU A 143 -34.92 -18.66 -2.75
C GLU A 143 -35.94 -19.45 -1.92
#